data_AF-A0A1D9QHK5-F1
#
_entry.id   AF-A0A1D9QHK5-F1
#
_cell.length_a   1.000
_cell.length_b   1.000
_cell.length_c   1.000
_cell.angle_alpha   90.00
_cell.angle_beta   90.00
_cell.angle_gamma   90.00
#
_symmetry.space_group_name_H-M   'P 1'
#
loop_
_entity.id
_entity.type
_entity.pdbx_description
1 polymer ?
#
loop_
_entity_poly.entity_id
_entity_poly.type
_entity_poly.pdbx_seq_one_letter_code
_entity_poly.pdbx_strand_id
1 'polypeptide(L)' 'MVAVLSDFQPEESVAVLGAGRVGLMAVYSGELRGARNLFVLDSVKERLQAAERIGCVAVDFTECDAVEN' A
#
# COMPACT_ATOMS: atom_id res chain seq x y z
N MET A 1 -1.15 6.88 -5.58
CA MET A 1 -2.43 7.57 -5.86
C MET A 1 -3.57 6.57 -5.63
N VAL A 2 -4.76 6.98 -5.21
CA VAL A 2 -5.25 6.84 -3.81
C VAL A 2 -6.49 5.93 -3.84
N ALA A 3 -6.54 4.88 -3.01
CA ALA A 3 -7.72 3.99 -2.89
C ALA A 3 -9.04 4.74 -2.62
N VAL A 4 -8.98 5.89 -1.94
CA VAL A 4 -10.15 6.70 -1.58
C VAL A 4 -10.66 7.57 -2.74
N LEU A 5 -9.81 7.95 -3.70
CA LEU A 5 -10.17 8.79 -4.86
C LEU A 5 -10.29 7.99 -6.16
N SER A 6 -9.78 6.77 -6.17
CA SER A 6 -9.94 5.85 -7.28
C SER A 6 -11.34 5.26 -7.24
N ASP A 7 -12.03 5.25 -8.38
CA ASP A 7 -13.32 4.57 -8.57
C ASP A 7 -13.15 3.04 -8.66
N PHE A 8 -12.20 2.51 -7.88
CA PHE A 8 -11.80 1.13 -7.91
C PHE A 8 -12.94 0.28 -7.32
N GLN A 9 -13.20 -0.82 -8.01
CA GLN A 9 -14.23 -1.77 -7.65
C GLN A 9 -13.73 -2.74 -6.59
N PRO A 10 -14.61 -3.25 -5.72
CA PRO A 10 -14.29 -4.39 -4.88
C PRO A 10 -13.67 -5.52 -5.73
N GLU A 11 -12.72 -6.24 -5.14
CA GLU A 11 -11.89 -7.26 -5.80
C GLU A 11 -10.77 -6.78 -6.73
N GLU A 12 -10.62 -5.48 -6.95
CA GLU A 12 -9.46 -4.95 -7.68
C GLU A 12 -8.20 -4.87 -6.81
N SER A 13 -7.06 -4.77 -7.48
CA SER A 13 -5.75 -4.60 -6.82
C SER A 13 -5.42 -3.12 -6.71
N VAL A 14 -4.98 -2.67 -5.53
CA VAL A 14 -4.70 -1.27 -5.23
C VAL A 14 -3.29 -1.14 -4.69
N ALA A 15 -2.52 -0.20 -5.25
CA ALA A 15 -1.18 0.12 -4.77
C ALA A 15 -1.11 1.56 -4.25
N VAL A 16 -0.56 1.73 -3.05
CA VAL A 16 -0.39 3.02 -2.40
C VAL A 16 1.10 3.35 -2.32
N LEU A 17 1.52 4.42 -2.99
CA LEU A 17 2.87 4.95 -2.83
C LEU A 17 2.90 5.90 -1.63
N GLY A 18 3.75 5.55 -0.66
CA GLY A 18 3.93 6.22 0.62
C GLY A 18 3.04 5.62 1.71
N ALA A 19 3.66 5.05 2.75
CA ALA A 19 3.05 4.58 4.00
C ALA A 19 3.04 5.69 5.09
N GLY A 20 2.99 6.96 4.71
CA GLY A 20 2.78 8.07 5.64
C GLY A 20 1.39 8.03 6.29
N ARG A 21 1.07 9.03 7.12
CA ARG A 21 -0.24 9.11 7.82
C ARG A 21 -1.43 8.96 6.87
N VAL A 22 -1.39 9.65 5.73
CA VAL A 22 -2.45 9.60 4.71
C VAL A 22 -2.43 8.26 3.95
N GLY A 23 -1.24 7.72 3.68
CA GLY A 23 -1.09 6.44 3.00
C GLY A 23 -1.66 5.28 3.78
N LEU A 24 -1.39 5.23 5.09
CA LEU A 24 -1.97 4.23 5.99
C LEU A 24 -3.50 4.31 6.05
N MET A 25 -4.08 5.52 6.04
CA MET A 25 -5.53 5.67 5.92
C MET A 25 -6.07 5.21 4.57
N ALA A 26 -5.32 5.42 3.47
CA ALA A 26 -5.72 4.95 2.16
C ALA A 26 -5.71 3.41 2.08
N VAL A 27 -4.69 2.76 2.65
CA VAL A 27 -4.61 1.30 2.77
C VAL A 27 -5.76 0.77 3.61
N TYR A 28 -6.01 1.37 4.78
CA TYR A 28 -7.10 0.99 5.67
C TYR A 28 -8.48 1.14 5.01
N SER A 29 -8.71 2.25 4.29
CA SER A 29 -9.94 2.42 3.53
C SER A 29 -10.08 1.42 2.39
N GLY A 30 -8.99 1.02 1.74
CA GLY A 30 -9.00 0.02 0.69
C GLY A 30 -9.36 -1.37 1.21
N GLU A 31 -8.86 -1.71 2.40
CA GLU A 31 -9.17 -2.98 3.09
C GLU A 31 -10.66 -3.07 3.41
N LEU A 32 -11.21 -2.02 4.03
CA LEU A 32 -12.65 -1.92 4.33
C LEU A 32 -13.55 -1.94 3.08
N ARG A 33 -13.03 -1.49 1.93
CA ARG A 33 -13.75 -1.50 0.64
C ARG A 33 -13.68 -2.85 -0.08
N GLY A 34 -12.93 -3.82 0.43
CA GLY A 34 -12.83 -5.16 -0.16
C GLY A 34 -11.88 -5.24 -1.36
N ALA A 35 -10.79 -4.46 -1.37
CA ALA A 35 -9.72 -4.67 -2.35
C ALA A 35 -9.14 -6.07 -2.22
N ARG A 36 -8.90 -6.76 -3.35
CA ARG A 36 -8.37 -8.13 -3.35
C ARG A 36 -6.90 -8.18 -2.97
N ASN A 37 -6.12 -7.27 -3.53
CA ASN A 37 -4.69 -7.17 -3.25
C ASN A 37 -4.37 -5.71 -2.93
N LEU A 38 -3.90 -5.44 -1.71
CA LEU A 38 -3.45 -4.13 -1.28
C LEU A 38 -1.95 -4.13 -1.13
N PHE A 39 -1.29 -3.19 -1.82
CA PHE A 39 0.14 -2.98 -1.75
C PHE A 39 0.44 -1.59 -1.21
N VAL A 40 1.48 -1.48 -0.38
CA VAL A 40 2.03 -0.18 0.00
C VAL A 40 3.53 -0.13 -0.28
N LEU A 41 4.01 0.99 -0.79
CA LEU A 41 5.42 1.22 -1.07
C LEU A 41 5.93 2.36 -0.19
N ASP A 42 6.97 2.15 0.60
CA ASP A 42 7.63 3.20 1.41
C ASP A 42 9.12 2.84 1.59
N SER A 43 9.93 3.81 1.96
CA SER A 43 11.34 3.62 2.32
C SER A 43 11.56 3.43 3.82
N VAL A 44 10.53 3.69 4.64
CA VAL A 44 10.63 3.65 6.11
C VAL A 44 10.01 2.35 6.63
N LYS A 45 10.86 1.45 7.14
CA LYS A 45 10.47 0.11 7.61
C LYS A 45 9.40 0.13 8.69
N GLU A 46 9.42 1.09 9.62
CA GLU A 46 8.40 1.19 10.68
C GLU A 46 7.01 1.49 10.10
N ARG A 47 6.94 2.21 8.97
CA ARG A 47 5.68 2.52 8.30
C ARG A 47 5.16 1.31 7.52
N LEU A 48 6.06 0.57 6.89
CA LEU A 48 5.76 -0.69 6.22
C LEU A 48 5.17 -1.71 7.21
N GLN A 49 5.80 -1.91 8.37
CA GLN A 49 5.28 -2.78 9.43
C GLN A 49 3.89 -2.36 9.92
N ALA A 50 3.62 -1.06 10.00
CA ALA A 50 2.30 -0.56 10.37
C ALA A 50 1.24 -0.93 9.32
N ALA A 51 1.61 -0.93 8.05
CA ALA A 51 0.73 -1.30 6.97
C ALA A 51 0.52 -2.83 6.90
N GLU A 52 1.55 -3.65 7.15
CA GLU A 52 1.40 -5.11 7.23
C GLU A 52 0.41 -5.54 8.31
N ARG A 53 0.37 -4.83 9.44
CA ARG A 53 -0.63 -5.07 10.51
C ARG A 53 -2.07 -4.83 10.06
N ILE A 54 -2.28 -4.05 9.01
CA ILE A 54 -3.60 -3.80 8.40
C ILE A 54 -3.98 -4.92 7.41
N GLY A 55 -3.05 -5.83 7.08
CA GLY A 55 -3.28 -6.93 6.13
C GLY A 55 -2.92 -6.60 4.68
N CYS A 56 -2.12 -5.55 4.46
CA CYS A 56 -1.60 -5.23 3.13
C CYS A 56 -0.16 -5.75 2.95
N VAL A 57 0.24 -5.91 1.69
CA VAL A 57 1.60 -6.28 1.31
C VAL A 57 2.47 -5.02 1.30
N ALA A 58 3.44 -4.97 2.20
CA ALA A 58 4.40 -3.87 2.26
C ALA A 58 5.61 -4.16 1.35
N VAL A 59 6.04 -3.14 0.60
CA VAL A 59 7.17 -3.21 -0.33
C VAL A 59 8.14 -2.09 0.01
N ASP A 60 9.37 -2.48 0.37
CA ASP A 60 10.48 -1.54 0.54
C ASP A 60 11.15 -1.29 -0.82
N PHE A 61 10.91 -0.11 -1.39
CA PHE A 61 11.51 0.23 -2.68
C PHE A 61 13.00 0.61 -2.57
N THR A 62 13.55 0.72 -1.35
CA THR A 62 14.99 0.93 -1.14
C THR A 62 15.77 -0.38 -1.16
N GLU A 63 15.10 -1.51 -0.95
CA GLU A 63 15.68 -2.85 -1.13
C GLU A 63 15.61 -3.31 -2.59
N CYS A 64 14.84 -2.63 -3.44
CA CYS A 64 14.85 -2.84 -4.88
C CYS A 64 15.84 -1.89 -5.57
N ASP A 65 17.06 -2.35 -5.80
CA ASP A 65 17.93 -1.76 -6.81
C ASP A 65 17.26 -1.92 -8.19
N ALA A 66 16.90 -0.81 -8.84
CA ALA A 66 16.31 -0.82 -10.19
C ALA A 66 17.33 -1.20 -11.29
N VAL A 67 18.50 -1.72 -10.90
CA VAL A 67 19.60 -2.09 -11.78
C VAL A 67 20.18 -3.42 -11.30
N GLU A 68 19.51 -4.53 -11.57
CA GLU A 68 20.21 -5.81 -11.78
C GLU A 68 19.32 -6.85 -12.51
N ASN A 69 19.71 -7.08 -13.77
CA ASN A 69 19.49 -8.19 -14.71
C ASN A 69 18.08 -8.57 -15.21
#